data_AF-A0A972FLL8-F1
#
_entry.id   AF-A0A972FLL8-F1
#
_cell.length_a   1.000
_cell.length_b   1.000
_cell.length_c   1.000
_cell.angle_alpha   90.00
_cell.angle_beta   90.00
_cell.angle_gamma   90.00
#
_symmetry.space_group_name_H-M   'P 1'
#
loop_
_entity.id
_entity.type
_entity.pdbx_description
1 polymer ?
#
loop_
_entity_poly.entity_id
_entity_poly.type
_entity_poly.pdbx_seq_one_letter_code
_entity_poly.pdbx_strand_id
1 'polypeptide(L)'
;MSKTYTASRLSEGNKVFPASITVEQGGLTIKIPGLWKNEETFLGYKDIAGVSIDTPLIGYSTIEFNVQGNVISAHGFKKSEVREIKEAIHKGKNS
;
A
#
# COMPACT_ATOMS: atom_id res chain seq x y z
N MET A 1 9.38 14.61 3.97
CA MET A 1 10.01 13.33 4.37
C MET A 1 9.18 12.20 3.84
N SER A 2 9.81 11.12 3.36
CA SER A 2 9.12 9.90 2.91
C SER A 2 9.20 8.81 3.99
N LYS A 3 8.18 7.94 4.07
CA LYS A 3 8.17 6.80 5.00
C LYS A 3 7.82 5.52 4.25
N THR A 4 8.68 4.51 4.35
CA THR A 4 8.52 3.23 3.66
C THR A 4 8.06 2.13 4.61
N TYR A 5 7.06 1.39 4.16
CA TYR A 5 6.52 0.19 4.79
C TYR A 5 6.85 -1.01 3.91
N THR A 6 7.34 -2.09 4.50
CA THR A 6 7.70 -3.32 3.77
C THR A 6 6.90 -4.49 4.32
N ALA A 7 6.28 -5.24 3.42
CA ALA A 7 5.52 -6.43 3.77
C ALA A 7 6.43 -7.49 4.42
N SER A 8 5.88 -8.25 5.36
CA SER A 8 6.60 -9.32 6.00
C SER A 8 6.92 -10.44 5.02
N ARG A 9 8.18 -10.91 5.04
CA ARG A 9 8.62 -12.06 4.24
C ARG A 9 7.95 -13.38 4.65
N LEU A 10 7.30 -13.42 5.82
CA LEU A 10 6.53 -14.56 6.30
C LEU A 10 5.10 -14.58 5.77
N SER A 11 4.65 -13.47 5.16
CA SER A 11 3.32 -13.40 4.55
C SER A 11 3.33 -13.98 3.14
N GLU A 12 2.15 -14.40 2.68
CA GLU A 12 1.97 -15.00 1.36
C GLU A 12 2.42 -14.05 0.25
N GLY A 13 3.12 -14.58 -0.76
CA GLY A 13 3.60 -13.81 -1.91
C GLY A 13 4.86 -12.94 -1.67
N ASN A 14 5.32 -12.80 -0.43
CA ASN A 14 6.38 -11.82 -0.06
C ASN A 14 7.74 -12.44 0.30
N LYS A 15 7.92 -13.76 0.10
CA LYS A 15 9.06 -14.52 0.63
C LYS A 15 10.42 -14.15 0.02
N VAL A 16 10.47 -13.81 -1.27
CA VAL A 16 11.71 -13.51 -2.00
C VAL A 16 11.84 -12.01 -2.22
N PHE A 17 10.82 -11.40 -2.81
CA PHE A 17 10.66 -9.97 -2.98
C PHE A 17 9.42 -9.54 -2.21
N PRO A 18 9.53 -8.82 -1.08
CA PRO A 18 8.37 -8.33 -0.37
C PRO A 18 7.80 -7.09 -1.05
N ALA A 19 6.47 -6.93 -1.01
CA ALA A 19 5.82 -5.70 -1.41
C ALA A 19 6.26 -4.54 -0.50
N SER A 20 6.34 -3.32 -1.06
CA SER A 20 6.61 -2.12 -0.27
C SER A 20 5.75 -0.95 -0.71
N ILE A 21 5.40 -0.10 0.26
CA ILE A 21 4.64 1.13 0.06
C ILE A 21 5.42 2.27 0.69
N THR A 22 5.79 3.25 -0.11
CA THR A 22 6.44 4.48 0.35
C THR A 22 5.43 5.62 0.31
N VAL A 23 5.16 6.21 1.48
CA VAL A 23 4.33 7.40 1.64
C VAL A 23 5.18 8.63 1.38
N GLU A 24 4.76 9.47 0.45
CA GLU A 24 5.43 10.70 0.03
C GLU A 24 4.49 11.89 0.14
N GLN A 25 5.00 13.11 -0.12
CA GLN A 25 4.20 14.32 0.03
C GLN A 25 3.03 14.39 -0.97
N GLY A 26 3.22 13.90 -2.20
CA GLY A 26 2.21 13.98 -3.26
C GLY A 26 1.42 12.70 -3.50
N GLY A 27 1.80 11.59 -2.88
CA GLY A 27 1.21 10.28 -3.19
C GLY A 27 1.92 9.11 -2.52
N LEU A 28 1.71 7.93 -3.10
CA LEU A 28 2.30 6.68 -2.69
C LEU A 28 3.12 6.08 -3.82
N THR A 29 4.32 5.59 -3.53
CA THR A 29 5.07 4.71 -4.42
C THR A 29 4.88 3.27 -3.96
N ILE A 30 4.35 2.42 -4.83
CA ILE A 30 4.05 1.01 -4.54
C ILE A 30 4.93 0.10 -5.39
N LYS A 31 5.56 -0.88 -4.74
CA LYS A 31 6.30 -1.97 -5.36
C LYS A 31 5.63 -3.29 -4.98
N ILE A 32 5.04 -4.00 -5.95
CA ILE A 32 4.44 -5.31 -5.73
C ILE A 32 5.04 -6.30 -6.74
N PRO A 33 5.66 -7.39 -6.27
CA PRO A 33 6.22 -8.41 -7.16
C PRO A 33 5.14 -9.02 -8.06
N GLY A 34 5.43 -9.13 -9.36
CA GLY A 34 4.61 -9.89 -10.30
C GLY A 34 3.32 -9.21 -10.78
N LEU A 35 2.95 -8.03 -10.28
CA LEU A 35 1.74 -7.32 -10.73
C LEU A 35 1.98 -6.36 -11.91
N TRP A 36 3.19 -5.81 -12.06
CA TRP A 36 3.49 -4.80 -13.08
C TRP A 36 4.82 -5.12 -13.79
N LYS A 37 4.91 -4.80 -15.09
CA LYS A 37 6.19 -4.87 -15.83
C LYS A 37 7.22 -3.88 -15.29
N ASN A 38 6.75 -2.76 -14.76
CA ASN A 38 7.56 -1.80 -14.01
C ASN A 38 7.61 -2.25 -12.56
N GLU A 39 8.80 -2.22 -11.95
CA GLU A 39 8.97 -2.65 -10.57
C GLU A 39 8.19 -1.77 -9.57
N GLU A 40 7.87 -0.53 -9.95
CA GLU A 40 7.31 0.49 -9.06
C GLU A 40 6.21 1.29 -9.78
N THR A 41 5.16 1.66 -9.03
CA THR A 41 4.03 2.45 -9.51
C THR A 41 3.77 3.60 -8.55
N PHE A 42 3.77 4.82 -9.06
CA PHE A 42 3.39 6.00 -8.29
C PHE A 42 1.88 6.26 -8.40
N LEU A 43 1.23 6.48 -7.26
CA LEU A 43 -0.18 6.79 -7.13
C LEU A 43 -0.34 8.16 -6.47
N GLY A 44 -0.78 9.17 -7.22
CA GLY A 44 -1.13 10.46 -6.66
C GLY A 44 -2.32 10.35 -5.70
N TYR A 45 -2.31 11.09 -4.59
CA TYR A 45 -3.43 11.02 -3.63
C TYR A 45 -4.79 11.35 -4.23
N LYS A 46 -4.81 12.23 -5.24
CA LYS A 46 -6.02 12.64 -5.97
C LYS A 46 -6.55 11.55 -6.92
N ASP A 47 -5.69 10.65 -7.38
CA ASP A 47 -6.06 9.56 -8.29
C ASP A 47 -6.64 8.34 -7.54
N ILE A 48 -6.34 8.24 -6.24
CA ILE A 48 -6.91 7.21 -5.38
C ILE A 48 -8.38 7.57 -5.12
N ALA A 49 -9.32 6.86 -5.72
CA ALA A 49 -10.75 7.03 -5.45
C ALA A 49 -11.12 6.52 -4.04
N GLY A 50 -10.53 5.40 -3.61
CA GLY A 50 -10.85 4.77 -2.33
C GLY A 50 -9.73 3.91 -1.78
N VAL A 51 -9.77 3.66 -0.47
CA VAL A 51 -8.82 2.78 0.22
C VAL A 51 -9.56 1.86 1.20
N SER A 52 -9.36 0.55 1.03
CA SER A 52 -9.88 -0.49 1.91
C SER A 52 -8.73 -1.15 2.67
N ILE A 53 -8.99 -1.59 3.89
CA ILE A 53 -8.05 -2.38 4.67
C ILE A 53 -8.77 -3.61 5.21
N ASP A 54 -8.15 -4.77 5.05
CA ASP A 54 -8.55 -6.00 5.72
C ASP A 54 -7.49 -6.33 6.78
N THR A 55 -7.93 -6.41 8.02
CA THR A 55 -7.05 -6.59 9.18
C THR A 55 -7.55 -7.74 10.03
N PRO A 56 -7.06 -8.97 9.83
CA PRO A 56 -7.45 -10.11 10.65
C PRO A 56 -7.05 -9.89 12.11
N LEU A 57 -7.67 -10.64 13.03
CA LEU A 57 -7.36 -10.55 14.46
C LEU A 57 -5.91 -10.98 14.75
N ILE A 58 -5.42 -11.99 14.03
CA ILE A 58 -4.05 -12.51 14.08
C ILE A 58 -3.54 -12.64 12.64
N GLY A 59 -2.31 -12.21 12.40
CA GLY A 59 -1.64 -12.33 11.09
C GLY A 59 -1.37 -10.98 10.43
N TYR A 60 -1.26 -10.99 9.11
CA TYR A 60 -0.93 -9.82 8.31
C TYR A 60 -2.17 -9.23 7.65
N SER A 61 -2.13 -7.92 7.45
CA SER A 61 -3.19 -7.13 6.85
C SER A 61 -2.95 -6.91 5.37
N THR A 62 -4.05 -6.68 4.66
CA THR A 62 -4.08 -6.29 3.25
C THR A 62 -4.58 -4.86 3.15
N ILE A 63 -3.98 -4.08 2.25
CA ILE A 63 -4.45 -2.76 1.87
C ILE A 63 -4.76 -2.74 0.38
N GLU A 64 -5.91 -2.18 0.02
CA GLU A 64 -6.38 -2.08 -1.35
C GLU A 64 -6.65 -0.63 -1.74
N PHE A 65 -6.12 -0.25 -2.90
CA PHE A 65 -6.26 1.08 -3.48
C PHE A 65 -7.13 0.98 -4.71
N ASN A 66 -8.24 1.73 -4.75
CA ASN A 66 -9.00 1.92 -5.98
C ASN A 66 -8.46 3.17 -6.68
N VAL A 67 -7.89 3.01 -7.86
CA VAL A 67 -7.26 4.07 -8.66
C VAL A 67 -7.85 4.04 -10.06
N GLN A 68 -8.62 5.06 -10.41
CA GLN A 68 -9.26 5.20 -11.74
C GLN A 68 -10.00 3.93 -12.20
N GLY A 69 -10.69 3.23 -11.28
CA GLY A 69 -11.44 2.00 -11.57
C GLY A 69 -10.64 0.71 -11.51
N ASN A 70 -9.32 0.77 -11.29
CA ASN A 70 -8.48 -0.39 -11.06
C ASN A 70 -8.25 -0.60 -9.56
N VAL A 71 -8.29 -1.86 -9.11
CA VAL A 71 -7.99 -2.22 -7.72
C VAL A 71 -6.56 -2.75 -7.64
N ILE A 72 -5.74 -2.12 -6.81
CA ILE A 72 -4.36 -2.53 -6.51
C ILE A 72 -4.36 -3.05 -5.07
N SER A 73 -4.03 -4.32 -4.89
CA SER A 73 -4.02 -5.00 -3.58
C SER A 73 -2.61 -5.34 -3.15
N ALA A 74 -2.25 -4.97 -1.92
CA ALA A 74 -0.95 -5.25 -1.31
C ALA A 74 -1.12 -5.93 0.04
N HIS A 75 -0.62 -7.16 0.16
CA HIS A 75 -0.71 -7.99 1.37
C HIS A 75 0.61 -8.04 2.14
N GLY A 76 0.51 -8.34 3.44
CA GLY A 76 1.68 -8.71 4.26
C GLY A 76 2.11 -7.67 5.28
N PHE A 77 1.32 -6.62 5.49
CA PHE A 77 1.66 -5.51 6.37
C PHE A 77 1.09 -5.72 7.78
N LYS A 78 1.62 -5.03 8.77
CA LYS A 78 1.01 -4.99 10.11
C LYS A 78 -0.24 -4.12 10.08
N LYS A 79 -1.17 -4.43 10.99
CA LYS A 79 -2.42 -3.66 11.18
C LYS A 79 -2.18 -2.17 11.44
N SER A 80 -1.14 -1.82 12.19
CA SER A 80 -0.76 -0.42 12.43
C SER A 80 -0.29 0.27 11.15
N GLU A 81 0.48 -0.42 10.31
CA GLU A 81 1.07 0.13 9.10
C GLU A 81 -0.01 0.46 8.06
N VAL A 82 -0.95 -0.45 7.80
CA VAL A 82 -2.05 -0.19 6.85
C VAL A 82 -2.97 0.95 7.31
N ARG A 83 -3.10 1.14 8.63
CA ARG A 83 -3.84 2.27 9.22
C ARG A 83 -3.11 3.58 9.03
N GLU A 84 -1.81 3.62 9.30
CA GLU A 84 -0.98 4.81 9.07
C GLU A 84 -0.98 5.22 7.58
N ILE A 85 -0.87 4.26 6.66
CA ILE A 85 -0.92 4.52 5.22
C ILE A 85 -2.30 5.10 4.84
N LYS A 86 -3.39 4.50 5.33
CA LYS A 86 -4.76 4.99 5.09
C LYS A 86 -4.95 6.42 5.60
N GLU A 87 -4.44 6.73 6.79
CA GLU A 87 -4.47 8.09 7.34
C GLU A 87 -3.64 9.08 6.52
N ALA A 88 -2.48 8.67 6.02
CA ALA A 88 -1.63 9.51 5.17
C ALA A 88 -2.34 9.89 3.87
N ILE A 89 -3.01 8.92 3.21
CA ILE A 89 -3.83 9.20 2.02
C ILE A 89 -4.95 10.19 2.34
N HIS A 90 -5.65 10.00 3.46
CA HIS A 90 -6.75 10.89 3.84
C HIS A 90 -6.25 12.32 4.08
N LYS A 91 -5.13 12.48 4.78
CA LYS A 91 -4.50 13.80 5.00
C LYS A 91 -4.03 14.43 3.69
N GLY A 92 -3.38 13.65 2.82
CA GLY A 92 -2.85 14.11 1.54
C GLY A 92 -3.93 14.51 0.53
N LYS A 93 -5.13 13.93 0.60
CA LYS A 93 -6.29 14.36 -0.20
C LYS A 93 -6.88 15.70 0.22
N ASN A 94 -6.74 16.04 1.50
CA ASN A 94 -7.33 17.24 2.10
C ASN A 94 -6.32 18.40 2.23
N SER A 95 -5.10 18.22 1.73
CA SER A 95 -4.03 19.23 1.71
C SER A 95 -3.99 19.97 0.37
#